data_AF-A0A937N6J2-F1
#
_entry.id   AF-A0A937N6J2-F1
#
_cell.length_a   1.000
_cell.length_b   1.000
_cell.length_c   1.000
_cell.angle_alpha   90.00
_cell.angle_beta   90.00
_cell.angle_gamma   90.00
#
_symmetry.space_group_name_H-M   'P 1'
#
loop_
_entity.id
_entity.type
_entity.pdbx_description
1 polymer ?
#
loop_
_entity_poly.entity_id
_entity_poly.type
_entity_poly.pdbx_seq_one_letter_code
_entity_poly.pdbx_strand_id
1 'polypeptide(L)'
;MVLRFGGSFEELKEKLACLEGQGEWRDLNENQKQFRHQSGGILNWFPTTGTINFQGRGKGRSALEMIVAGAFNVTATTPPTEDDSQSGRFVDSETTIVEKGATPRVETEEQDERRETDLQPDNDFLGHEFSESELVIGLVGAAGTELKKVTDILRDRLRASGYTIEEVRVSTDIIPRVVDCSQDFGSEFERISALMDAGNQARRESKDNAVLALGVAAKIASDRPDGEAKHRPRHAYIINSLKHPDEVTRLRQIYPEGFYLLGVHSDEKRRHNFLVEDMRLSADQAEQLMQRDEDEHIPHGQRTTDTFHLSDFFVRIDENQDRLKNCVWRILDILYGSPYVTPTFYEYAMFMAFSTALRSCDLSRQVGAVIAREKEIVSTGANDCPQFGGGLYWPVYDKETHEIKDIDGGRDYTRQEDANETEQRKIIDDILRRVDDDLVDAGRLRDALMASRIMDITEYGRMVHAEMEALMSCARNHISARGATLYCTTFPCHNCAKHIVAAGIKRVVYIEPYPKSKAVEFHSDSISLGFSGSEDTVHFEPFVGVGPRRFFDLFSMRLGSGYPLKRKDETGHTIEWKPEDSRLRIQMLPCSYIELELVASSMFNEFRKQKEKA
;
A
#
# COMPACT_ATOMS: atom_id res chain seq x y z
N MET A 1 -19.43 -28.30 3.75
CA MET A 1 -20.91 -28.48 3.68
C MET A 1 -21.38 -28.98 5.03
N VAL A 2 -22.18 -28.19 5.76
CA VAL A 2 -22.68 -28.57 7.10
C VAL A 2 -24.11 -29.07 6.96
N LEU A 3 -24.32 -30.38 7.14
CA LEU A 3 -25.65 -30.98 7.13
C LEU A 3 -26.34 -30.68 8.47
N ARG A 4 -27.63 -30.32 8.42
CA ARG A 4 -28.46 -30.09 9.62
C ARG A 4 -29.80 -30.79 9.47
N PHE A 5 -30.29 -31.34 10.58
CA PHE A 5 -31.62 -31.92 10.74
C PHE A 5 -32.20 -31.48 12.08
N GLY A 6 -33.26 -30.66 12.04
CA GLY A 6 -33.90 -30.09 13.24
C GLY A 6 -35.12 -30.87 13.76
N GLY A 7 -35.37 -32.09 13.25
CA GLY A 7 -36.43 -32.96 13.76
C GLY A 7 -35.98 -33.75 15.00
N SER A 8 -36.88 -34.58 15.52
CA SER A 8 -36.60 -35.51 16.62
C SER A 8 -35.64 -36.64 16.22
N PHE A 9 -35.09 -37.36 17.22
CA PHE A 9 -34.15 -38.44 16.96
C PHE A 9 -34.76 -39.62 16.19
N GLU A 10 -36.04 -39.93 16.41
CA GLU A 10 -36.72 -41.03 15.71
C GLU A 10 -37.02 -40.64 14.26
N GLU A 11 -37.41 -39.38 13.98
CA GLU A 11 -37.53 -38.88 12.60
C GLU A 11 -36.17 -38.86 11.88
N LEU A 12 -35.06 -38.61 12.59
CA LEU A 12 -33.72 -38.72 12.02
C LEU A 12 -33.38 -40.17 11.66
N LYS A 13 -33.70 -41.13 12.54
CA LYS A 13 -33.51 -42.57 12.25
C LYS A 13 -34.35 -43.02 11.08
N GLU A 14 -35.63 -42.63 11.00
CA GLU A 14 -36.50 -42.95 9.88
C GLU A 14 -35.95 -42.40 8.56
N LYS A 15 -35.51 -41.13 8.56
CA LYS A 15 -34.85 -40.51 7.40
C LYS A 15 -33.51 -41.17 7.05
N LEU A 16 -32.84 -41.81 8.01
CA LEU A 16 -31.61 -42.57 7.84
C LEU A 16 -31.83 -44.10 7.86
N ALA A 17 -33.04 -44.59 7.59
CA ALA A 17 -33.35 -46.03 7.60
C ALA A 17 -32.47 -46.84 6.63
N CYS A 18 -31.92 -46.21 5.58
CA CYS A 18 -30.93 -46.82 4.69
C CYS A 18 -29.62 -47.27 5.38
N LEU A 19 -29.33 -46.78 6.60
CA LEU A 19 -28.18 -47.19 7.43
C LEU A 19 -28.54 -48.29 8.45
N GLU A 20 -29.81 -48.70 8.54
CA GLU A 20 -30.24 -49.75 9.47
C GLU A 20 -29.53 -51.08 9.15
N GLY A 21 -29.01 -51.75 10.18
CA GLY A 21 -28.19 -52.97 10.05
C GLY A 21 -26.74 -52.76 9.58
N GLN A 22 -26.35 -51.54 9.13
CA GLN A 22 -24.99 -51.24 8.65
C GLN A 22 -24.08 -50.63 9.74
N GLY A 23 -24.59 -50.48 10.96
CA GLY A 23 -23.89 -49.88 12.09
C GLY A 23 -24.76 -49.79 13.34
N GLU A 24 -24.23 -49.15 14.38
CA GLU A 24 -24.89 -48.99 15.68
C GLU A 24 -25.05 -47.51 16.06
N TRP A 25 -26.21 -47.13 16.57
CA TRP A 25 -26.41 -45.87 17.29
C TRP A 25 -25.97 -46.00 18.75
N ARG A 26 -25.32 -44.96 19.28
CA ARG A 26 -24.88 -44.83 20.67
C ARG A 26 -25.21 -43.44 21.19
N ASP A 27 -25.77 -43.40 22.39
CA ASP A 27 -25.99 -42.18 23.15
C ASP A 27 -24.73 -41.86 23.93
N LEU A 28 -24.03 -40.79 23.57
CA LEU A 28 -22.81 -40.37 24.28
C LEU A 28 -23.11 -39.44 25.45
N ASN A 29 -24.11 -38.58 25.28
CA ASN A 29 -24.68 -37.71 26.30
C ASN A 29 -26.04 -37.18 25.79
N GLU A 30 -26.76 -36.41 26.62
CA GLU A 30 -28.08 -35.86 26.31
C GLU A 30 -28.12 -35.01 25.03
N ASN A 31 -26.98 -34.41 24.64
CA ASN A 31 -26.86 -33.53 23.47
C ASN A 31 -26.00 -34.12 22.34
N GLN A 32 -25.71 -35.43 22.34
CA GLN A 32 -24.92 -36.05 21.28
C GLN A 32 -25.31 -37.52 21.05
N LYS A 33 -25.88 -37.77 19.87
CA LYS A 33 -26.16 -39.10 19.32
C LYS A 33 -25.07 -39.45 18.31
N GLN A 34 -24.47 -40.63 18.39
CA GLN A 34 -23.40 -41.06 17.49
C GLN A 34 -23.79 -42.35 16.77
N PHE A 35 -23.69 -42.38 15.44
CA PHE A 35 -23.78 -43.61 14.65
C PHE A 35 -22.38 -44.07 14.25
N ARG A 36 -22.08 -45.37 14.45
CA ARG A 36 -20.83 -45.99 14.02
C ARG A 36 -21.11 -47.01 12.93
N HIS A 37 -20.65 -46.72 11.72
CA HIS A 37 -20.79 -47.59 10.55
C HIS A 37 -19.70 -48.67 10.53
N GLN A 38 -20.03 -49.87 10.06
CA GLN A 38 -19.12 -51.03 10.05
C GLN A 38 -17.80 -50.79 9.29
N SER A 39 -17.80 -49.90 8.29
CA SER A 39 -16.58 -49.51 7.56
C SER A 39 -15.65 -48.51 8.29
N GLY A 40 -15.94 -48.19 9.56
CA GLY A 40 -15.14 -47.27 10.38
C GLY A 40 -15.48 -45.78 10.22
N GLY A 41 -16.54 -45.45 9.49
CA GLY A 41 -17.14 -44.11 9.46
C GLY A 41 -17.97 -43.83 10.72
N ILE A 42 -17.93 -42.59 11.20
CA ILE A 42 -18.68 -42.14 12.38
C ILE A 42 -19.49 -40.90 12.00
N LEU A 43 -20.78 -40.90 12.33
CA LEU A 43 -21.66 -39.72 12.26
C LEU A 43 -22.00 -39.28 13.69
N ASN A 44 -21.97 -37.98 13.95
CA ASN A 44 -22.44 -37.36 15.18
C ASN A 44 -23.59 -36.41 14.86
N TRP A 45 -24.70 -36.51 15.58
CA TRP A 45 -25.82 -35.58 15.52
C TRP A 45 -26.05 -34.93 16.89
N PHE A 46 -26.30 -33.62 16.88
CA PHE A 46 -26.45 -32.79 18.09
C PHE A 46 -27.89 -32.24 18.16
N PRO A 47 -28.77 -32.79 19.01
CA PRO A 47 -30.20 -32.42 19.04
C PRO A 47 -30.46 -30.91 19.20
N THR A 48 -29.68 -30.20 20.01
CA THR A 48 -29.86 -28.75 20.24
C THR A 48 -29.60 -27.86 19.04
N THR A 49 -28.76 -28.29 18.09
CA THR A 49 -28.39 -27.48 16.90
C THR A 49 -28.83 -28.12 15.59
N GLY A 50 -29.31 -29.36 15.65
CA GLY A 50 -29.57 -30.22 14.50
C GLY A 50 -28.32 -30.64 13.71
N THR A 51 -27.11 -30.23 14.10
CA THR A 51 -25.91 -30.39 13.27
C THR A 51 -25.50 -31.85 13.12
N ILE A 52 -25.14 -32.27 11.90
CA ILE A 52 -24.61 -33.59 11.55
C ILE A 52 -23.15 -33.45 11.12
N ASN A 53 -22.24 -34.10 11.84
CA ASN A 53 -20.79 -34.08 11.61
C ASN A 53 -20.22 -35.48 11.39
N PHE A 54 -19.27 -35.63 10.46
CA PHE A 54 -18.67 -36.91 10.09
C PHE A 54 -17.19 -37.01 10.51
N GLN A 55 -16.79 -38.20 10.96
CA GLN A 55 -15.45 -38.53 11.44
C GLN A 55 -15.05 -39.96 11.00
N GLY A 56 -13.77 -40.30 11.12
CA GLY A 56 -13.22 -41.60 10.70
C GLY A 56 -11.99 -41.45 9.79
N ARG A 57 -11.20 -42.53 9.62
CA ARG A 57 -10.02 -42.55 8.73
C ARG A 57 -10.35 -43.26 7.41
N GLY A 58 -9.90 -42.68 6.29
CA GLY A 58 -10.00 -43.30 4.96
C GLY A 58 -11.41 -43.42 4.40
N LYS A 59 -11.60 -44.39 3.49
CA LYS A 59 -12.81 -44.57 2.65
C LYS A 59 -14.14 -44.69 3.43
N GLY A 60 -14.10 -45.11 4.70
CA GLY A 60 -15.29 -45.27 5.53
C GLY A 60 -16.03 -43.96 5.85
N ARG A 61 -15.30 -42.84 5.95
CA ARG A 61 -15.90 -41.51 6.16
C ARG A 61 -16.67 -41.05 4.92
N SER A 62 -16.01 -41.04 3.76
CA SER A 62 -16.60 -40.55 2.50
C SER A 62 -17.82 -41.38 2.07
N ALA A 63 -17.80 -42.70 2.30
CA ALA A 63 -18.95 -43.56 2.05
C ALA A 63 -20.18 -43.16 2.89
N LEU A 64 -19.98 -42.90 4.20
CA LEU A 64 -21.05 -42.49 5.10
C LEU A 64 -21.58 -41.08 4.77
N GLU A 65 -20.69 -40.16 4.40
CA GLU A 65 -21.07 -38.82 3.91
C GLU A 65 -21.96 -38.89 2.65
N MET A 66 -21.63 -39.74 1.67
CA MET A 66 -22.45 -39.90 0.46
C MET A 66 -23.83 -40.51 0.75
N ILE A 67 -23.91 -41.56 1.57
CA ILE A 67 -25.19 -42.21 1.90
C ILE A 67 -26.13 -41.23 2.60
N VAL A 68 -25.61 -40.45 3.55
CA VAL A 68 -26.41 -39.47 4.29
C VAL A 68 -26.78 -38.26 3.42
N ALA A 69 -25.89 -37.77 2.56
CA ALA A 69 -26.22 -36.70 1.61
C ALA A 69 -27.34 -37.14 0.63
N GLY A 70 -27.30 -38.39 0.16
CA GLY A 70 -28.34 -39.00 -0.66
C GLY A 70 -29.69 -39.10 0.06
N ALA A 71 -29.71 -39.58 1.31
CA ALA A 71 -30.92 -39.63 2.14
C ALA A 71 -31.55 -38.25 2.43
N PHE A 72 -30.76 -37.18 2.28
CA PHE A 72 -31.22 -35.79 2.44
C PHE A 72 -31.51 -35.09 1.10
N ASN A 73 -31.43 -35.79 -0.04
CA ASN A 73 -31.66 -35.27 -1.40
C ASN A 73 -30.83 -34.01 -1.75
N VAL A 74 -29.62 -33.86 -1.21
CA VAL A 74 -28.79 -32.68 -1.49
C VAL A 74 -27.78 -32.97 -2.59
N THR A 75 -28.08 -32.53 -3.81
CA THR A 75 -27.13 -32.50 -4.93
C THR A 75 -26.11 -31.37 -4.72
N ALA A 76 -24.82 -31.71 -4.85
CA ALA A 76 -23.74 -30.77 -4.57
C ALA A 76 -23.71 -29.59 -5.56
N THR A 77 -23.87 -28.38 -5.03
CA THR A 77 -23.62 -27.10 -5.72
C THR A 77 -22.88 -26.15 -4.76
N THR A 78 -21.92 -25.40 -5.29
CA THR A 78 -21.02 -24.44 -4.63
C THR A 78 -21.46 -23.00 -4.89
N PRO A 79 -20.86 -21.98 -4.24
CA PRO A 79 -20.53 -21.78 -2.82
C PRO A 79 -21.30 -20.52 -2.27
N PRO A 80 -21.01 -19.90 -1.11
CA PRO A 80 -19.83 -19.03 -0.92
C PRO A 80 -19.22 -19.06 0.52
N THR A 81 -18.43 -18.03 0.83
CA THR A 81 -17.74 -17.61 2.07
C THR A 81 -18.68 -17.47 3.30
N GLU A 82 -18.24 -17.25 4.56
CA GLU A 82 -16.98 -16.68 5.09
C GLU A 82 -16.71 -17.12 6.57
N ASP A 83 -15.74 -16.45 7.23
CA ASP A 83 -15.31 -16.53 8.65
C ASP A 83 -16.47 -16.53 9.71
N ASP A 84 -16.29 -16.83 11.01
CA ASP A 84 -15.26 -16.27 11.91
C ASP A 84 -15.09 -17.10 13.21
N SER A 85 -14.01 -16.80 13.92
CA SER A 85 -13.74 -17.01 15.35
C SER A 85 -14.68 -16.17 16.25
N GLN A 86 -14.68 -16.14 17.60
CA GLN A 86 -13.79 -16.62 18.68
C GLN A 86 -14.62 -16.54 20.00
N SER A 87 -14.46 -17.35 21.06
CA SER A 87 -13.51 -17.12 22.18
C SER A 87 -14.08 -17.69 23.51
N GLY A 88 -13.24 -17.90 24.55
CA GLY A 88 -13.68 -18.22 25.93
C GLY A 88 -12.65 -19.05 26.74
N ARG A 89 -12.12 -18.53 27.85
CA ARG A 89 -10.98 -19.10 28.64
C ARG A 89 -11.33 -19.59 30.07
N PHE A 90 -10.37 -20.36 30.65
CA PHE A 90 -10.09 -20.71 32.07
C PHE A 90 -10.93 -21.86 32.70
N VAL A 91 -10.49 -22.58 33.75
CA VAL A 91 -9.34 -22.49 34.69
C VAL A 91 -8.59 -23.86 34.81
N ASP A 92 -7.38 -23.86 35.38
CA ASP A 92 -6.47 -25.01 35.64
C ASP A 92 -6.89 -26.03 36.73
N SER A 93 -6.24 -27.20 36.75
CA SER A 93 -5.55 -27.74 37.96
C SER A 93 -4.55 -28.87 37.63
N GLU A 94 -3.51 -28.99 38.46
CA GLU A 94 -2.29 -29.81 38.28
C GLU A 94 -2.45 -31.30 38.68
N THR A 95 -1.64 -32.23 38.14
CA THR A 95 -0.67 -33.03 38.93
C THR A 95 0.34 -33.84 38.08
N THR A 96 1.43 -34.28 38.72
CA THR A 96 2.72 -34.77 38.16
C THR A 96 2.89 -36.31 38.17
N ILE A 97 4.11 -36.81 37.84
CA ILE A 97 4.72 -38.18 38.05
C ILE A 97 4.65 -39.11 36.81
N VAL A 98 5.66 -39.86 36.32
CA VAL A 98 7.16 -39.89 36.35
C VAL A 98 7.65 -41.15 35.56
N GLU A 99 8.73 -41.01 34.78
CA GLU A 99 9.77 -42.00 34.35
C GLU A 99 9.57 -43.27 33.47
N LYS A 100 10.64 -43.51 32.66
CA LYS A 100 11.23 -44.78 32.11
C LYS A 100 10.38 -45.54 31.07
N GLY A 101 10.89 -46.03 29.93
CA GLY A 101 12.23 -46.37 29.41
C GLY A 101 12.02 -47.59 28.47
N ALA A 102 12.86 -48.03 27.53
CA ALA A 102 14.18 -47.62 27.04
C ALA A 102 14.32 -48.06 25.55
N THR A 103 15.34 -47.56 24.84
CA THR A 103 15.72 -48.03 23.47
C THR A 103 16.40 -49.40 23.48
N PRO A 104 16.46 -50.11 22.34
CA PRO A 104 17.77 -50.22 21.70
C PRO A 104 17.81 -50.04 20.16
N ARG A 105 19.03 -49.71 19.70
CA ARG A 105 19.52 -49.46 18.33
C ARG A 105 19.22 -50.57 17.30
N VAL A 106 19.18 -50.16 16.03
CA VAL A 106 19.99 -50.77 14.94
C VAL A 106 20.54 -49.63 14.05
N GLU A 107 21.87 -49.61 13.86
CA GLU A 107 22.62 -48.90 12.80
C GLU A 107 22.77 -49.95 11.64
N THR A 108 22.84 -49.70 10.34
CA THR A 108 23.39 -48.64 9.47
C THR A 108 22.80 -48.82 8.05
N GLU A 109 22.84 -47.80 7.18
CA GLU A 109 23.47 -47.88 5.84
C GLU A 109 23.42 -46.53 5.12
N GLU A 110 24.57 -46.08 4.61
CA GLU A 110 24.68 -44.94 3.69
C GLU A 110 24.44 -45.45 2.26
N GLN A 111 23.52 -44.83 1.51
CA GLN A 111 23.59 -44.84 0.05
C GLN A 111 23.34 -43.43 -0.52
N ASP A 112 24.23 -43.07 -1.44
CA ASP A 112 24.37 -41.77 -2.08
C ASP A 112 23.59 -41.77 -3.40
N GLU A 113 22.39 -41.19 -3.39
CA GLU A 113 21.59 -40.98 -4.60
C GLU A 113 21.27 -39.49 -4.82
N ARG A 114 22.12 -38.90 -5.66
CA ARG A 114 21.81 -37.93 -6.73
C ARG A 114 20.52 -37.11 -6.55
N ARG A 115 20.69 -35.79 -6.45
CA ARG A 115 19.62 -34.81 -6.73
C ARG A 115 19.21 -34.88 -8.21
N GLU A 116 18.28 -35.76 -8.54
CA GLU A 116 17.50 -35.63 -9.78
C GLU A 116 16.46 -34.52 -9.61
N THR A 117 16.52 -33.57 -10.52
CA THR A 117 15.64 -32.40 -10.58
C THR A 117 14.34 -32.75 -11.29
N ASP A 118 13.45 -33.46 -10.61
CA ASP A 118 12.08 -33.67 -11.09
C ASP A 118 11.21 -32.48 -10.68
N LEU A 119 11.18 -31.46 -11.55
CA LEU A 119 10.16 -30.42 -11.56
C LEU A 119 8.82 -31.06 -11.96
N GLN A 120 7.98 -31.39 -10.98
CA GLN A 120 6.61 -31.82 -11.26
C GLN A 120 5.77 -30.64 -11.80
N PRO A 121 4.90 -30.85 -12.80
CA PRO A 121 4.06 -29.76 -13.31
C PRO A 121 2.91 -29.39 -12.36
N ASP A 122 2.65 -28.09 -12.26
CA ASP A 122 1.33 -27.48 -12.05
C ASP A 122 0.61 -27.63 -10.68
N ASN A 123 1.32 -27.81 -9.55
CA ASN A 123 0.69 -27.69 -8.21
C ASN A 123 1.38 -26.76 -7.17
N ASP A 124 2.65 -26.37 -7.36
CA ASP A 124 3.42 -25.64 -6.33
C ASP A 124 3.14 -24.12 -6.26
N PHE A 125 2.23 -23.58 -7.07
CA PHE A 125 1.90 -22.15 -7.11
C PHE A 125 0.87 -21.70 -6.04
N LEU A 126 0.36 -22.61 -5.21
CA LEU A 126 -0.64 -22.30 -4.18
C LEU A 126 -0.02 -22.33 -2.77
N GLY A 127 0.55 -21.20 -2.35
CA GLY A 127 0.94 -20.99 -0.96
C GLY A 127 2.21 -20.16 -0.80
N HIS A 128 2.81 -20.31 0.38
CA HIS A 128 3.92 -19.49 0.86
C HIS A 128 5.32 -20.06 0.51
N GLU A 129 5.44 -20.90 -0.53
CA GLU A 129 6.67 -21.64 -0.83
C GLU A 129 7.39 -21.15 -2.09
N PHE A 130 6.86 -20.12 -2.76
CA PHE A 130 7.42 -19.56 -3.99
C PHE A 130 8.62 -18.62 -3.71
N SER A 131 9.78 -19.19 -3.38
CA SER A 131 10.98 -18.43 -3.01
C SER A 131 11.58 -17.59 -4.13
N GLU A 132 11.35 -17.96 -5.39
CA GLU A 132 12.06 -17.44 -6.56
C GLU A 132 11.37 -16.24 -7.24
N SER A 133 10.46 -15.57 -6.53
CA SER A 133 9.58 -14.52 -7.07
C SER A 133 10.32 -13.35 -7.73
N GLU A 134 9.75 -12.87 -8.86
CA GLU A 134 10.18 -11.66 -9.58
C GLU A 134 9.90 -10.40 -8.76
N LEU A 135 10.73 -9.37 -8.94
CA LEU A 135 10.62 -8.09 -8.23
C LEU A 135 10.59 -6.92 -9.22
N VAL A 136 9.69 -5.96 -9.03
CA VAL A 136 9.64 -4.75 -9.87
C VAL A 136 9.77 -3.52 -8.98
N ILE A 137 10.84 -2.74 -9.20
CA ILE A 137 11.12 -1.51 -8.44
C ILE A 137 10.98 -0.30 -9.38
N GLY A 138 9.97 0.53 -9.14
CA GLY A 138 9.89 1.86 -9.75
C GLY A 138 10.75 2.86 -8.98
N LEU A 139 11.44 3.76 -9.69
CA LEU A 139 12.11 4.92 -9.11
C LEU A 139 11.38 6.21 -9.53
N VAL A 140 11.14 7.09 -8.56
CA VAL A 140 10.62 8.45 -8.78
C VAL A 140 11.49 9.46 -8.04
N GLY A 141 11.78 10.57 -8.71
CA GLY A 141 12.54 11.69 -8.17
C GLY A 141 12.41 12.90 -9.09
N ALA A 142 12.39 14.09 -8.51
CA ALA A 142 12.26 15.34 -9.26
C ALA A 142 13.50 15.60 -10.14
N ALA A 143 13.35 16.40 -11.21
CA ALA A 143 14.44 16.77 -12.11
C ALA A 143 15.67 17.27 -11.33
N GLY A 144 16.86 16.79 -11.73
CA GLY A 144 18.12 17.00 -11.03
C GLY A 144 18.43 15.98 -9.92
N THR A 145 17.53 15.03 -9.61
CA THR A 145 17.81 13.97 -8.63
C THR A 145 18.73 12.89 -9.21
N GLU A 146 19.82 12.58 -8.50
CA GLU A 146 20.85 11.62 -8.92
C GLU A 146 20.42 10.14 -8.78
N LEU A 147 19.29 9.74 -9.40
CA LEU A 147 18.67 8.42 -9.25
C LEU A 147 19.62 7.24 -9.46
N LYS A 148 20.62 7.40 -10.35
CA LYS A 148 21.67 6.40 -10.60
C LYS A 148 22.37 5.93 -9.33
N LYS A 149 22.62 6.82 -8.34
CA LYS A 149 23.22 6.45 -7.05
C LYS A 149 22.39 5.41 -6.30
N VAL A 150 21.06 5.51 -6.38
CA VAL A 150 20.13 4.54 -5.79
C VAL A 150 20.09 3.26 -6.62
N THR A 151 20.03 3.38 -7.96
CA THR A 151 20.06 2.25 -8.89
C THR A 151 21.31 1.37 -8.70
N ASP A 152 22.49 1.96 -8.57
CA ASP A 152 23.75 1.23 -8.40
C ASP A 152 23.77 0.47 -7.04
N ILE A 153 23.34 1.10 -5.95
CA ILE A 153 23.23 0.46 -4.62
C ILE A 153 22.20 -0.69 -4.61
N LEU A 154 21.06 -0.51 -5.28
CA LEU A 154 20.05 -1.56 -5.46
C LEU A 154 20.65 -2.74 -6.23
N ARG A 155 21.32 -2.49 -7.37
CA ARG A 155 21.94 -3.53 -8.20
C ARG A 155 22.94 -4.37 -7.41
N ASP A 156 23.81 -3.73 -6.64
CA ASP A 156 24.83 -4.44 -5.87
C ASP A 156 24.23 -5.33 -4.76
N ARG A 157 23.20 -4.84 -4.04
CA ARG A 157 22.55 -5.62 -2.98
C ARG A 157 21.66 -6.74 -3.53
N LEU A 158 20.91 -6.49 -4.60
CA LEU A 158 20.07 -7.50 -5.27
C LEU A 158 20.94 -8.65 -5.82
N ARG A 159 22.08 -8.35 -6.46
CA ARG A 159 23.04 -9.36 -6.95
C ARG A 159 23.58 -10.24 -5.83
N ALA A 160 23.89 -9.65 -4.67
CA ALA A 160 24.37 -10.39 -3.51
C ALA A 160 23.35 -11.43 -2.99
N SER A 161 22.04 -11.14 -3.15
CA SER A 161 20.94 -12.06 -2.85
C SER A 161 20.53 -12.96 -4.03
N GLY A 162 21.39 -13.08 -5.05
CA GLY A 162 21.22 -14.01 -6.17
C GLY A 162 20.25 -13.55 -7.26
N TYR A 163 19.84 -12.28 -7.29
CA TYR A 163 18.99 -11.76 -8.35
C TYR A 163 19.76 -11.48 -9.65
N THR A 164 19.10 -11.70 -10.79
CA THR A 164 19.46 -11.08 -12.07
C THR A 164 18.74 -9.73 -12.17
N ILE A 165 19.43 -8.66 -12.58
CA ILE A 165 18.86 -7.30 -12.62
C ILE A 165 18.88 -6.74 -14.04
N GLU A 166 17.70 -6.44 -14.57
CA GLU A 166 17.50 -5.61 -15.76
C GLU A 166 17.06 -4.18 -15.36
N GLU A 167 17.53 -3.17 -16.09
CA GLU A 167 17.13 -1.77 -15.90
C GLU A 167 16.28 -1.37 -17.12
N VAL A 168 15.10 -0.80 -16.87
CA VAL A 168 14.19 -0.31 -17.93
C VAL A 168 14.09 1.20 -17.82
N ARG A 169 14.60 1.91 -18.83
CA ARG A 169 14.57 3.38 -18.87
C ARG A 169 13.39 3.85 -19.70
N VAL A 170 12.42 4.49 -19.06
CA VAL A 170 11.20 4.99 -19.72
C VAL A 170 11.57 5.95 -20.86
N SER A 171 12.56 6.82 -20.65
CA SER A 171 12.97 7.84 -21.61
C SER A 171 13.75 7.30 -22.83
N THR A 172 14.53 6.23 -22.70
CA THR A 172 15.35 5.68 -23.81
C THR A 172 14.78 4.41 -24.42
N ASP A 173 14.10 3.59 -23.63
CA ASP A 173 13.71 2.23 -24.02
C ASP A 173 12.22 2.15 -24.39
N ILE A 174 11.41 3.09 -23.90
CA ILE A 174 9.95 3.09 -24.06
C ILE A 174 9.46 4.23 -24.95
N ILE A 175 9.77 5.49 -24.63
CA ILE A 175 9.30 6.65 -25.41
C ILE A 175 9.69 6.54 -26.90
N PRO A 176 10.94 6.19 -27.29
CA PRO A 176 11.33 6.05 -28.70
C PRO A 176 10.61 4.92 -29.46
N ARG A 177 9.93 3.99 -28.75
CA ARG A 177 9.10 2.96 -29.40
C ARG A 177 7.75 3.50 -29.88
N VAL A 178 7.33 4.69 -29.44
CA VAL A 178 6.01 5.27 -29.73
C VAL A 178 6.05 6.74 -30.14
N VAL A 179 7.16 7.45 -29.96
CA VAL A 179 7.36 8.81 -30.49
C VAL A 179 8.73 8.88 -31.12
N ASP A 180 8.80 9.42 -32.34
CA ASP A 180 10.08 9.63 -33.01
C ASP A 180 10.88 10.71 -32.25
N CYS A 181 12.03 10.29 -31.72
CA CYS A 181 12.96 11.12 -30.96
C CYS A 181 14.33 11.20 -31.66
N SER A 182 14.41 10.90 -32.97
CA SER A 182 15.66 10.76 -33.74
C SER A 182 16.39 12.07 -34.07
N GLN A 183 16.12 13.15 -33.34
CA GLN A 183 16.76 14.45 -33.54
C GLN A 183 18.11 14.52 -32.80
N ASP A 184 19.14 15.05 -33.48
CA ASP A 184 20.36 15.50 -32.78
C ASP A 184 20.04 16.77 -31.99
N PHE A 185 20.13 16.68 -30.66
CA PHE A 185 19.90 17.80 -29.76
C PHE A 185 21.18 18.62 -29.57
N GLY A 186 21.09 19.95 -29.66
CA GLY A 186 22.23 20.85 -29.50
C GLY A 186 22.65 21.05 -28.05
N SER A 187 21.78 20.70 -27.09
CA SER A 187 22.06 20.78 -25.65
C SER A 187 21.30 19.73 -24.83
N GLU A 188 21.76 19.46 -23.61
CA GLU A 188 21.06 18.59 -22.65
C GLU A 188 19.68 19.14 -22.25
N PHE A 189 19.51 20.47 -22.22
CA PHE A 189 18.20 21.09 -21.98
C PHE A 189 17.19 20.72 -23.08
N GLU A 190 17.58 20.88 -24.36
CA GLU A 190 16.75 20.51 -25.50
C GLU A 190 16.42 19.01 -25.48
N ARG A 191 17.43 18.16 -25.22
CA ARG A 191 17.25 16.71 -25.13
C ARG A 191 16.26 16.32 -24.03
N ILE A 192 16.38 16.90 -22.84
CA ILE A 192 15.46 16.62 -21.73
C ILE A 192 14.07 17.13 -22.09
N SER A 193 13.92 18.40 -22.49
CA SER A 193 12.62 18.99 -22.84
C SER A 193 11.91 18.19 -23.92
N ALA A 194 12.60 17.83 -25.01
CA ALA A 194 12.02 17.02 -26.08
C ALA A 194 11.53 15.65 -25.61
N LEU A 195 12.21 15.01 -24.65
CA LEU A 195 11.75 13.76 -24.04
C LEU A 195 10.54 13.96 -23.10
N MET A 196 10.45 15.12 -22.43
CA MET A 196 9.24 15.50 -21.67
C MET A 196 8.05 15.68 -22.64
N ASP A 197 8.25 16.41 -23.73
CA ASP A 197 7.26 16.66 -24.78
C ASP A 197 6.82 15.36 -25.48
N ALA A 198 7.76 14.45 -25.77
CA ALA A 198 7.48 13.13 -26.32
C ALA A 198 6.70 12.23 -25.34
N GLY A 199 7.01 12.26 -24.04
CA GLY A 199 6.23 11.56 -23.02
C GLY A 199 4.78 12.06 -22.96
N ASN A 200 4.60 13.38 -22.97
CA ASN A 200 3.28 14.03 -22.98
C ASN A 200 2.52 13.75 -24.29
N GLN A 201 3.22 13.70 -25.42
CA GLN A 201 2.68 13.30 -26.71
C GLN A 201 2.16 11.87 -26.68
N ALA A 202 2.94 10.92 -26.15
CA ALA A 202 2.51 9.53 -26.03
C ALA A 202 1.21 9.41 -25.22
N ARG A 203 1.13 10.04 -24.04
CA ARG A 203 -0.08 10.06 -23.18
C ARG A 203 -1.30 10.70 -23.86
N ARG A 204 -1.08 11.79 -24.60
CA ARG A 204 -2.14 12.52 -25.32
C ARG A 204 -2.69 11.73 -26.52
N GLU A 205 -1.81 11.09 -27.28
CA GLU A 205 -2.18 10.31 -28.47
C GLU A 205 -2.87 8.99 -28.09
N SER A 206 -2.40 8.32 -27.04
CA SER A 206 -3.05 7.11 -26.50
C SER A 206 -4.37 7.41 -25.77
N LYS A 207 -4.54 8.65 -25.29
CA LYS A 207 -5.56 9.06 -24.31
C LYS A 207 -5.50 8.27 -22.99
N ASP A 208 -4.34 7.68 -22.70
CA ASP A 208 -4.04 6.93 -21.49
C ASP A 208 -2.72 7.45 -20.89
N ASN A 209 -2.82 8.14 -19.75
CA ASN A 209 -1.67 8.66 -19.02
C ASN A 209 -0.71 7.56 -18.54
N ALA A 210 -1.17 6.32 -18.45
CA ALA A 210 -0.36 5.16 -18.08
C ALA A 210 0.27 4.43 -19.29
N VAL A 211 0.19 4.97 -20.52
CA VAL A 211 0.72 4.29 -21.71
C VAL A 211 2.22 3.97 -21.61
N LEU A 212 3.00 4.77 -20.90
CA LEU A 212 4.42 4.50 -20.68
C LEU A 212 4.64 3.32 -19.72
N ALA A 213 3.76 3.13 -18.72
CA ALA A 213 3.74 1.94 -17.88
C ALA A 213 3.33 0.67 -18.65
N LEU A 214 2.36 0.77 -19.57
CA LEU A 214 2.06 -0.31 -20.51
C LEU A 214 3.30 -0.67 -21.35
N GLY A 215 4.05 0.34 -21.80
CA GLY A 215 5.29 0.15 -22.55
C GLY A 215 6.41 -0.51 -21.75
N VAL A 216 6.55 -0.19 -20.45
CA VAL A 216 7.45 -0.90 -19.53
C VAL A 216 7.09 -2.39 -19.46
N ALA A 217 5.83 -2.72 -19.23
CA ALA A 217 5.37 -4.12 -19.24
C ALA A 217 5.59 -4.78 -20.61
N ALA A 218 5.38 -4.06 -21.72
CA ALA A 218 5.65 -4.55 -23.07
C ALA A 218 7.15 -4.78 -23.36
N LYS A 219 8.05 -4.06 -22.68
CA LYS A 219 9.50 -4.30 -22.73
C LYS A 219 9.85 -5.56 -21.96
N ILE A 220 9.43 -5.64 -20.68
CA ILE A 220 9.67 -6.81 -19.83
C ILE A 220 9.14 -8.09 -20.49
N ALA A 221 7.91 -8.07 -21.01
CA ALA A 221 7.33 -9.19 -21.76
C ALA A 221 8.16 -9.57 -23.01
N SER A 222 8.66 -8.58 -23.75
CA SER A 222 9.47 -8.83 -24.96
C SER A 222 10.88 -9.37 -24.67
N ASP A 223 11.37 -9.22 -23.45
CA ASP A 223 12.66 -9.75 -23.01
C ASP A 223 12.55 -11.21 -22.51
N ARG A 224 11.33 -11.72 -22.24
CA ARG A 224 11.13 -13.10 -21.77
C ARG A 224 11.58 -14.12 -22.84
N PRO A 225 12.34 -15.18 -22.46
CA PRO A 225 12.85 -16.16 -23.42
C PRO A 225 11.77 -16.86 -24.24
N ASP A 226 12.10 -17.18 -25.49
CA ASP A 226 11.37 -18.07 -26.40
C ASP A 226 9.90 -17.73 -26.70
N GLY A 227 9.43 -16.53 -26.33
CA GLY A 227 8.05 -16.08 -26.57
C GLY A 227 7.00 -16.80 -25.72
N GLU A 228 7.43 -17.69 -24.82
CA GLU A 228 6.58 -18.29 -23.81
C GLU A 228 6.49 -17.34 -22.62
N ALA A 229 5.26 -17.04 -22.21
CA ALA A 229 4.99 -16.17 -21.07
C ALA A 229 5.30 -16.91 -19.76
N LYS A 230 6.60 -17.02 -19.45
CA LYS A 230 7.15 -17.79 -18.34
C LYS A 230 7.77 -16.90 -17.30
N HIS A 231 7.64 -17.34 -16.05
CA HIS A 231 8.29 -16.75 -14.90
C HIS A 231 9.81 -16.86 -15.02
N ARG A 232 10.52 -15.83 -14.56
CA ARG A 232 11.99 -15.76 -14.48
C ARG A 232 12.43 -15.82 -13.00
N PRO A 233 12.96 -16.96 -12.50
CA PRO A 233 13.46 -17.10 -11.14
C PRO A 233 14.43 -15.99 -10.74
N ARG A 234 14.17 -15.37 -9.57
CA ARG A 234 14.96 -14.26 -8.97
C ARG A 234 15.35 -13.19 -10.00
N HIS A 235 14.39 -12.71 -10.78
CA HIS A 235 14.62 -11.58 -11.68
C HIS A 235 14.08 -10.27 -11.07
N ALA A 236 14.86 -9.20 -11.13
CA ALA A 236 14.50 -7.89 -10.64
C ALA A 236 14.58 -6.84 -11.76
N TYR A 237 13.51 -6.05 -11.94
CA TYR A 237 13.47 -4.95 -12.89
C TYR A 237 13.50 -3.62 -12.14
N ILE A 238 14.42 -2.73 -12.52
CA ILE A 238 14.50 -1.36 -11.98
C ILE A 238 14.05 -0.38 -13.06
N ILE A 239 12.96 0.35 -12.82
CA ILE A 239 12.33 1.27 -13.78
C ILE A 239 12.76 2.71 -13.47
N ASN A 240 13.45 3.34 -14.43
CA ASN A 240 13.98 4.71 -14.34
C ASN A 240 13.35 5.61 -15.42
N SER A 241 12.51 6.60 -15.11
CA SER A 241 11.86 6.93 -13.85
C SER A 241 10.38 7.18 -14.13
N LEU A 242 9.51 6.97 -13.14
CA LEU A 242 8.08 7.25 -13.27
C LEU A 242 7.80 8.74 -13.01
N LYS A 243 6.82 9.30 -13.73
CA LYS A 243 6.54 10.74 -13.80
C LYS A 243 5.06 11.11 -13.75
N HIS A 244 4.15 10.12 -13.76
CA HIS A 244 2.72 10.34 -13.60
C HIS A 244 2.07 9.32 -12.64
N PRO A 245 1.10 9.72 -11.77
CA PRO A 245 0.40 8.81 -10.85
C PRO A 245 -0.23 7.58 -11.52
N ASP A 246 -0.78 7.76 -12.71
CA ASP A 246 -1.42 6.69 -13.48
C ASP A 246 -0.43 5.59 -13.91
N GLU A 247 0.85 5.93 -14.12
CA GLU A 247 1.90 4.95 -14.42
C GLU A 247 2.15 4.02 -13.23
N VAL A 248 2.22 4.59 -12.02
CA VAL A 248 2.36 3.86 -10.75
C VAL A 248 1.14 2.98 -10.51
N THR A 249 -0.06 3.51 -10.72
CA THR A 249 -1.32 2.78 -10.57
C THR A 249 -1.39 1.60 -11.54
N ARG A 250 -1.01 1.79 -12.81
CA ARG A 250 -1.01 0.73 -13.82
C ARG A 250 0.06 -0.34 -13.56
N LEU A 251 1.27 0.04 -13.10
CA LEU A 251 2.28 -0.95 -12.71
C LEU A 251 1.86 -1.77 -11.49
N ARG A 252 1.14 -1.17 -10.53
CA ARG A 252 0.52 -1.90 -9.41
C ARG A 252 -0.61 -2.84 -9.83
N GLN A 253 -1.32 -2.52 -10.92
CA GLN A 253 -2.33 -3.40 -11.51
C GLN A 253 -1.68 -4.58 -12.26
N ILE A 254 -0.61 -4.33 -13.02
CA ILE A 254 0.08 -5.36 -13.82
C ILE A 254 0.91 -6.31 -12.95
N TYR A 255 1.63 -5.76 -11.96
CA TYR A 255 2.51 -6.48 -11.06
C TYR A 255 1.97 -6.39 -9.61
N PRO A 256 0.80 -7.00 -9.33
CA PRO A 256 0.20 -6.95 -8.01
C PRO A 256 1.15 -7.54 -6.97
N GLU A 257 1.25 -6.85 -5.84
CA GLU A 257 2.12 -7.18 -4.69
C GLU A 257 3.64 -7.13 -4.94
N GLY A 258 4.14 -7.51 -6.13
CA GLY A 258 5.55 -7.50 -6.52
C GLY A 258 6.11 -6.14 -6.99
N PHE A 259 5.25 -5.16 -7.27
CA PHE A 259 5.68 -3.78 -7.53
C PHE A 259 5.84 -2.94 -6.26
N TYR A 260 6.98 -2.27 -6.16
CA TYR A 260 7.32 -1.30 -5.13
C TYR A 260 7.86 -0.01 -5.74
N LEU A 261 7.40 1.14 -5.25
CA LEU A 261 7.89 2.45 -5.66
C LEU A 261 8.84 3.04 -4.61
N LEU A 262 10.03 3.44 -5.03
CA LEU A 262 11.03 4.15 -4.23
C LEU A 262 11.05 5.65 -4.62
N GLY A 263 10.64 6.49 -3.67
CA GLY A 263 10.72 7.94 -3.76
C GLY A 263 12.09 8.43 -3.29
N VAL A 264 12.85 9.05 -4.19
CA VAL A 264 14.21 9.51 -3.92
C VAL A 264 14.22 11.03 -3.71
N HIS A 265 14.28 11.45 -2.45
CA HIS A 265 14.41 12.85 -2.09
C HIS A 265 15.83 13.37 -2.32
N SER A 266 15.96 14.53 -2.94
CA SER A 266 17.16 15.35 -2.98
C SER A 266 16.78 16.80 -2.73
N ASP A 267 17.55 17.49 -1.89
CA ASP A 267 17.33 18.91 -1.61
C ASP A 267 17.40 19.73 -2.91
N GLU A 268 16.54 20.73 -3.03
CA GLU A 268 16.35 21.55 -4.25
C GLU A 268 17.67 22.18 -4.75
N LYS A 269 18.43 22.80 -3.84
CA LYS A 269 19.77 23.34 -4.14
C LYS A 269 20.72 22.30 -4.73
N ARG A 270 20.64 21.04 -4.26
CA ARG A 270 21.46 19.94 -4.82
C ARG A 270 21.00 19.56 -6.23
N ARG A 271 19.69 19.50 -6.47
CA ARG A 271 19.10 19.23 -7.79
C ARG A 271 19.51 20.31 -8.80
N HIS A 272 19.36 21.58 -8.42
CA HIS A 272 19.76 22.73 -9.22
C HIS A 272 21.27 22.71 -9.53
N ASN A 273 22.13 22.53 -8.51
CA ASN A 273 23.57 22.44 -8.72
C ASN A 273 23.97 21.29 -9.65
N PHE A 274 23.36 20.10 -9.54
CA PHE A 274 23.62 19.00 -10.47
C PHE A 274 23.21 19.33 -11.91
N LEU A 275 22.08 20.01 -12.12
CA LEU A 275 21.64 20.44 -13.46
C LEU A 275 22.60 21.49 -14.07
N VAL A 276 23.12 22.43 -13.28
CA VAL A 276 24.02 23.49 -13.76
C VAL A 276 25.47 23.02 -13.88
N GLU A 277 25.99 22.33 -12.87
CA GLU A 277 27.41 21.97 -12.78
C GLU A 277 27.75 20.69 -13.53
N ASP A 278 26.99 19.60 -13.35
CA ASP A 278 27.25 18.31 -14.01
C ASP A 278 26.62 18.25 -15.41
N MET A 279 25.34 18.61 -15.53
CA MET A 279 24.58 18.54 -16.79
C MET A 279 24.79 19.76 -17.71
N ARG A 280 25.50 20.81 -17.25
CA ARG A 280 25.90 22.01 -18.01
C ARG A 280 24.74 22.88 -18.53
N LEU A 281 23.61 22.92 -17.81
CA LEU A 281 22.52 23.85 -18.10
C LEU A 281 22.83 25.26 -17.55
N SER A 282 22.18 26.29 -18.08
CA SER A 282 22.08 27.58 -17.39
C SER A 282 21.14 27.46 -16.18
N ALA A 283 21.26 28.38 -15.20
CA ALA A 283 20.37 28.44 -14.05
C ALA A 283 18.89 28.56 -14.45
N ASP A 284 18.57 29.45 -15.41
CA ASP A 284 17.20 29.63 -15.92
C ASP A 284 16.65 28.35 -16.58
N GLN A 285 17.49 27.59 -17.29
CA GLN A 285 17.12 26.30 -17.88
C GLN A 285 16.91 25.21 -16.82
N ALA A 286 17.74 25.17 -15.79
CA ALA A 286 17.59 24.22 -14.68
C ALA A 286 16.27 24.47 -13.93
N GLU A 287 15.98 25.73 -13.62
CA GLU A 287 14.75 26.17 -12.95
C GLU A 287 13.50 25.84 -13.80
N GLN A 288 13.53 26.13 -15.10
CA GLN A 288 12.45 25.78 -16.03
C GLN A 288 12.16 24.28 -16.06
N LEU A 289 13.19 23.42 -16.08
CA LEU A 289 12.99 21.97 -16.03
C LEU A 289 12.46 21.51 -14.68
N MET A 290 12.93 22.09 -13.56
CA MET A 290 12.47 21.73 -12.22
C MET A 290 10.99 22.07 -12.03
N GLN A 291 10.57 23.29 -12.36
CA GLN A 291 9.16 23.71 -12.30
C GLN A 291 8.27 22.86 -13.22
N ARG A 292 8.73 22.56 -14.44
CA ARG A 292 7.99 21.73 -15.42
C ARG A 292 7.85 20.26 -14.98
N ASP A 293 8.84 19.72 -14.29
CA ASP A 293 8.86 18.32 -13.85
C ASP A 293 7.94 18.09 -12.63
N GLU A 294 7.81 19.08 -11.76
CA GLU A 294 7.07 19.00 -10.50
C GLU A 294 5.55 18.91 -10.70
N ASP A 295 4.95 19.82 -11.46
CA ASP A 295 3.54 19.80 -11.87
C ASP A 295 3.31 20.61 -13.16
N GLU A 296 3.24 19.93 -14.29
CA GLU A 296 2.94 20.52 -15.59
C GLU A 296 1.42 20.62 -15.74
N HIS A 297 0.87 21.84 -15.64
CA HIS A 297 -0.57 22.14 -15.50
C HIS A 297 -1.41 21.89 -16.78
N ILE A 298 -1.25 20.72 -17.41
CA ILE A 298 -1.94 20.24 -18.61
C ILE A 298 -2.41 18.78 -18.39
N PRO A 299 -3.51 18.32 -19.03
CA PRO A 299 -4.11 17.01 -18.71
C PRO A 299 -3.21 15.77 -18.85
N HIS A 300 -2.19 15.85 -19.70
CA HIS A 300 -1.25 14.76 -20.03
C HIS A 300 0.21 15.08 -19.66
N GLY A 301 0.41 16.13 -18.86
CA GLY A 301 1.72 16.63 -18.44
C GLY A 301 2.40 15.73 -17.41
N GLN A 302 3.57 16.15 -16.94
CA GLN A 302 4.23 15.49 -15.81
C GLN A 302 3.68 15.94 -14.47
N ARG A 303 3.65 15.00 -13.51
CA ARG A 303 3.18 15.21 -12.13
C ARG A 303 4.11 14.47 -11.19
N THR A 304 5.40 14.77 -11.26
CA THR A 304 6.42 14.02 -10.50
C THR A 304 6.18 14.15 -9.00
N THR A 305 5.68 15.30 -8.57
CA THR A 305 5.22 15.55 -7.19
C THR A 305 4.18 14.51 -6.79
N ASP A 306 2.97 14.54 -7.35
CA ASP A 306 1.91 13.55 -7.05
C ASP A 306 2.40 12.09 -7.12
N THR A 307 3.25 11.78 -8.10
CA THR A 307 3.85 10.45 -8.30
C THR A 307 4.74 10.05 -7.12
N PHE A 308 5.51 10.97 -6.55
CA PHE A 308 6.45 10.72 -5.45
C PHE A 308 5.75 10.25 -4.18
N HIS A 309 4.57 10.80 -3.86
CA HIS A 309 3.88 10.49 -2.59
C HIS A 309 3.17 9.14 -2.61
N LEU A 310 2.98 8.56 -3.80
CA LEU A 310 2.55 7.18 -3.94
C LEU A 310 3.62 6.17 -3.51
N SER A 311 4.85 6.59 -3.16
CA SER A 311 5.97 5.68 -2.86
C SER A 311 5.70 4.73 -1.69
N ASP A 312 6.11 3.47 -1.87
CA ASP A 312 6.11 2.46 -0.81
C ASP A 312 7.31 2.65 0.14
N PHE A 313 8.39 3.27 -0.33
CA PHE A 313 9.59 3.61 0.44
C PHE A 313 10.13 4.99 0.07
N PHE A 314 10.61 5.74 1.06
CA PHE A 314 11.19 7.07 0.90
C PHE A 314 12.67 7.05 1.31
N VAL A 315 13.56 7.43 0.41
CA VAL A 315 15.01 7.49 0.63
C VAL A 315 15.53 8.90 0.36
N ARG A 316 16.64 9.30 0.99
CA ARG A 316 17.26 10.62 0.80
C ARG A 316 18.68 10.49 0.25
N ILE A 317 18.98 11.24 -0.81
CA ILE A 317 20.34 11.52 -1.24
C ILE A 317 20.84 12.76 -0.48
N ASP A 318 21.96 12.59 0.22
CA ASP A 318 22.65 13.66 0.93
C ASP A 318 24.18 13.45 0.82
N GLU A 319 24.99 14.18 1.59
CA GLU A 319 26.46 14.06 1.54
C GLU A 319 26.96 12.72 2.11
N ASN A 320 26.18 12.06 2.97
CA ASN A 320 26.57 10.80 3.60
C ASN A 320 26.11 9.61 2.76
N GLN A 321 27.00 9.12 1.88
CA GLN A 321 26.72 7.98 1.01
C GLN A 321 26.42 6.68 1.79
N ASP A 322 27.06 6.48 2.95
CA ASP A 322 26.78 5.31 3.80
C ASP A 322 25.36 5.35 4.38
N ARG A 323 24.82 6.53 4.68
CA ARG A 323 23.43 6.69 5.12
C ARG A 323 22.44 6.27 4.04
N LEU A 324 22.65 6.70 2.79
CA LEU A 324 21.84 6.27 1.66
C LEU A 324 21.95 4.74 1.45
N LYS A 325 23.17 4.21 1.45
CA LYS A 325 23.45 2.78 1.29
C LYS A 325 22.76 1.93 2.35
N ASN A 326 22.93 2.27 3.63
CA ASN A 326 22.30 1.54 4.74
C ASN A 326 20.77 1.65 4.72
N CYS A 327 20.21 2.76 4.23
CA CYS A 327 18.76 2.92 4.06
C CYS A 327 18.21 1.95 2.98
N VAL A 328 18.84 1.92 1.80
CA VAL A 328 18.47 1.01 0.71
C VAL A 328 18.68 -0.46 1.09
N TRP A 329 19.78 -0.78 1.79
CA TRP A 329 20.04 -2.13 2.30
C TRP A 329 18.97 -2.58 3.30
N ARG A 330 18.59 -1.71 4.25
CA ARG A 330 17.48 -2.02 5.19
C ARG A 330 16.15 -2.23 4.47
N ILE A 331 15.85 -1.47 3.42
CA ILE A 331 14.64 -1.67 2.61
C ILE A 331 14.65 -3.08 1.99
N LEU A 332 15.76 -3.51 1.40
CA LEU A 332 15.88 -4.84 0.83
C LEU A 332 15.82 -5.94 1.89
N ASP A 333 16.44 -5.77 3.07
CA ASP A 333 16.35 -6.75 4.17
C ASP A 333 14.89 -6.92 4.68
N ILE A 334 14.10 -5.84 4.69
CA ILE A 334 12.66 -5.88 4.99
C ILE A 334 11.89 -6.61 3.87
N LEU A 335 12.18 -6.28 2.61
CA LEU A 335 11.59 -6.96 1.45
C LEU A 335 11.93 -8.45 1.40
N TYR A 336 13.10 -8.85 1.92
CA TYR A 336 13.52 -10.25 2.10
C TYR A 336 13.01 -10.90 3.40
N GLY A 337 12.03 -10.27 4.07
CA GLY A 337 11.36 -10.83 5.23
C GLY A 337 12.27 -11.06 6.44
N SER A 338 13.34 -10.25 6.60
CA SER A 338 14.25 -10.36 7.75
C SER A 338 13.46 -10.26 9.06
N PRO A 339 13.42 -11.32 9.89
CA PRO A 339 12.47 -11.39 11.00
C PRO A 339 12.81 -10.42 12.12
N TYR A 340 14.02 -9.85 12.14
CA TYR A 340 14.53 -8.99 13.21
C TYR A 340 14.50 -7.49 12.86
N VAL A 341 14.27 -7.11 11.60
CA VAL A 341 14.16 -5.70 11.23
C VAL A 341 12.77 -5.19 11.62
N THR A 342 12.73 -4.29 12.59
CA THR A 342 11.51 -3.65 13.10
C THR A 342 11.31 -2.25 12.50
N PRO A 343 10.08 -1.69 12.55
CA PRO A 343 9.87 -0.30 12.18
C PRO A 343 10.63 0.63 13.13
N THR A 344 11.18 1.70 12.57
CA THR A 344 11.65 2.85 13.35
C THR A 344 10.46 3.57 13.99
N PHE A 345 10.71 4.37 15.02
CA PHE A 345 9.65 5.19 15.60
C PHE A 345 9.03 6.19 14.60
N TYR A 346 9.80 6.63 13.59
CA TYR A 346 9.34 7.59 12.59
C TYR A 346 8.35 6.93 11.63
N GLU A 347 8.67 5.72 11.15
CA GLU A 347 7.78 4.90 10.33
C GLU A 347 6.52 4.53 11.10
N TYR A 348 6.64 4.18 12.39
CA TYR A 348 5.48 3.90 13.25
C TYR A 348 4.60 5.15 13.47
N ALA A 349 5.18 6.30 13.82
CA ALA A 349 4.43 7.54 14.03
C ALA A 349 3.73 8.01 12.74
N MET A 350 4.39 7.88 11.59
CA MET A 350 3.80 8.21 10.29
C MET A 350 2.70 7.21 9.88
N PHE A 351 2.88 5.92 10.16
CA PHE A 351 1.81 4.93 10.01
C PHE A 351 0.61 5.24 10.92
N MET A 352 0.83 5.70 12.16
CA MET A 352 -0.26 6.11 13.05
C MET A 352 -0.95 7.40 12.58
N ALA A 353 -0.24 8.33 11.96
CA ALA A 353 -0.83 9.48 11.29
C ALA A 353 -1.72 9.05 10.12
N PHE A 354 -1.23 8.19 9.23
CA PHE A 354 -2.00 7.62 8.13
C PHE A 354 -3.22 6.82 8.62
N SER A 355 -3.05 5.93 9.60
CA SER A 355 -4.14 5.16 10.21
C SER A 355 -5.20 6.06 10.85
N THR A 356 -4.78 7.21 11.42
CA THR A 356 -5.70 8.22 11.91
C THR A 356 -6.44 8.92 10.77
N ALA A 357 -5.78 9.20 9.62
CA ALA A 357 -6.41 9.82 8.44
C ALA A 357 -7.62 9.02 7.91
N LEU A 358 -7.55 7.68 7.96
CA LEU A 358 -8.59 6.77 7.42
C LEU A 358 -9.98 6.96 8.04
N ARG A 359 -10.09 7.63 9.20
CA ARG A 359 -11.39 7.94 9.84
C ARG A 359 -12.11 9.14 9.21
N SER A 360 -11.39 9.96 8.44
CA SER A 360 -11.89 11.22 7.92
C SER A 360 -12.97 10.97 6.87
N CYS A 361 -14.05 11.75 6.95
CA CYS A 361 -15.09 11.83 5.92
C CYS A 361 -15.16 13.25 5.34
N ASP A 362 -14.03 13.94 5.32
CA ASP A 362 -13.82 15.21 4.64
C ASP A 362 -14.02 15.06 3.12
N LEU A 363 -14.67 16.05 2.48
CA LEU A 363 -15.01 15.99 1.06
C LEU A 363 -13.81 16.24 0.13
N SER A 364 -12.72 16.81 0.64
CA SER A 364 -11.52 17.15 -0.14
C SER A 364 -10.43 16.08 -0.05
N ARG A 365 -9.94 15.76 1.17
CA ARG A 365 -8.80 14.85 1.38
C ARG A 365 -8.87 14.14 2.72
N GLN A 366 -8.36 12.91 2.82
CA GLN A 366 -8.12 12.27 4.11
C GLN A 366 -6.70 12.63 4.61
N VAL A 367 -6.62 13.46 5.64
CA VAL A 367 -5.37 13.92 6.26
C VAL A 367 -5.34 13.49 7.73
N GLY A 368 -4.19 13.01 8.18
CA GLY A 368 -3.99 12.57 9.56
C GLY A 368 -2.68 13.06 10.13
N ALA A 369 -2.67 13.35 11.43
CA ALA A 369 -1.52 13.83 12.15
C ALA A 369 -1.38 13.14 13.52
N VAL A 370 -0.16 12.99 14.00
CA VAL A 370 0.13 12.60 15.39
C VAL A 370 1.20 13.51 15.99
N ILE A 371 1.09 13.78 17.29
CA ILE A 371 2.11 14.49 18.06
C ILE A 371 2.80 13.47 18.95
N ALA A 372 4.13 13.50 18.96
CA ALA A 372 4.96 12.60 19.74
C ALA A 372 6.11 13.32 20.47
N ARG A 373 6.40 12.87 21.68
CA ARG A 373 7.56 13.28 22.50
C ARG A 373 8.26 12.02 22.99
N GLU A 374 9.59 12.02 23.07
CA GLU A 374 10.38 10.94 23.71
C GLU A 374 10.12 9.51 23.18
N LYS A 375 9.65 9.39 21.92
CA LYS A 375 9.20 8.14 21.26
C LYS A 375 7.89 7.56 21.81
N GLU A 376 7.04 8.42 22.35
CA GLU A 376 5.65 8.14 22.71
C GLU A 376 4.71 9.02 21.88
N ILE A 377 3.61 8.44 21.38
CA ILE A 377 2.54 9.21 20.73
C ILE A 377 1.65 9.76 21.84
N VAL A 378 1.55 11.08 21.92
CA VAL A 378 0.80 11.78 22.99
C VAL A 378 -0.54 12.34 22.50
N SER A 379 -0.74 12.43 21.18
CA SER A 379 -2.01 12.82 20.59
C SER A 379 -2.11 12.41 19.11
N THR A 380 -3.33 12.28 18.61
CA THR A 380 -3.66 12.05 17.20
C THR A 380 -4.77 13.03 16.78
N GLY A 381 -4.85 13.30 15.47
CA GLY A 381 -5.88 14.12 14.84
C GLY A 381 -6.11 13.71 13.39
N ALA A 382 -7.34 13.87 12.90
CA ALA A 382 -7.71 13.75 11.50
C ALA A 382 -8.40 15.05 11.08
N ASN A 383 -8.43 15.36 9.79
CA ASN A 383 -9.30 16.44 9.32
C ASN A 383 -10.76 15.97 9.28
N ASP A 384 -11.64 16.62 10.02
CA ASP A 384 -13.07 16.26 10.10
C ASP A 384 -13.86 17.41 10.75
N CYS A 385 -15.19 17.34 10.71
CA CYS A 385 -16.05 18.30 11.37
C CYS A 385 -15.96 18.17 12.91
N PRO A 386 -15.75 19.29 13.64
CA PRO A 386 -15.72 19.31 15.10
C PRO A 386 -17.13 19.23 15.70
N GLN A 387 -17.27 18.60 16.86
CA GLN A 387 -18.52 18.43 17.58
C GLN A 387 -18.63 19.39 18.78
N PHE A 388 -19.87 19.78 19.14
CA PHE A 388 -20.15 20.46 20.42
C PHE A 388 -19.65 19.63 21.61
N GLY A 389 -18.92 20.27 22.53
CA GLY A 389 -18.21 19.60 23.63
C GLY A 389 -16.74 19.26 23.32
N GLY A 390 -16.32 19.35 22.04
CA GLY A 390 -14.95 19.11 21.59
C GLY A 390 -14.75 17.71 21.01
N GLY A 391 -13.65 17.56 20.24
CA GLY A 391 -13.41 16.38 19.41
C GLY A 391 -14.16 16.44 18.08
N LEU A 392 -14.10 15.33 17.34
CA LEU A 392 -14.67 15.15 16.01
C LEU A 392 -15.93 14.30 16.06
N TYR A 393 -16.81 14.43 15.06
CA TYR A 393 -17.95 13.53 14.89
C TYR A 393 -17.54 12.06 14.69
N TRP A 394 -18.41 11.16 15.13
CA TRP A 394 -18.34 9.71 14.91
C TRP A 394 -19.72 9.18 14.51
N PRO A 395 -19.79 8.09 13.72
CA PRO A 395 -21.03 7.33 13.56
C PRO A 395 -21.53 6.83 14.92
N VAL A 396 -22.83 6.94 15.17
CA VAL A 396 -23.49 6.51 16.40
C VAL A 396 -24.45 5.36 16.11
N TYR A 397 -24.60 4.46 17.10
CA TYR A 397 -25.62 3.41 17.04
C TYR A 397 -26.98 3.98 17.47
N ASP A 398 -27.91 4.04 16.53
CA ASP A 398 -29.30 4.41 16.77
C ASP A 398 -30.06 3.22 17.36
N LYS A 399 -30.68 3.42 18.53
CA LYS A 399 -31.42 2.36 19.24
C LYS A 399 -32.84 2.15 18.72
N GLU A 400 -33.40 3.11 17.98
CA GLU A 400 -34.74 3.06 17.40
C GLU A 400 -34.71 2.44 16.00
N THR A 401 -33.71 2.80 15.18
CA THR A 401 -33.54 2.22 13.83
C THR A 401 -32.63 0.99 13.79
N HIS A 402 -31.86 0.72 14.86
CA HIS A 402 -30.84 -0.32 14.95
C HIS A 402 -29.66 -0.18 13.96
N GLU A 403 -29.47 1.01 13.41
CA GLU A 403 -28.42 1.33 12.43
C GLU A 403 -27.21 2.01 13.08
N ILE A 404 -26.05 1.90 12.43
CA ILE A 404 -24.90 2.78 12.71
C ILE A 404 -24.92 3.89 11.64
N LYS A 405 -25.11 5.14 12.06
CA LYS A 405 -25.18 6.29 11.15
C LYS A 405 -24.53 7.53 11.73
N ASP A 406 -24.06 8.42 10.85
CA ASP A 406 -23.62 9.74 11.24
C ASP A 406 -24.77 10.64 11.68
N ILE A 407 -24.45 11.64 12.50
CA ILE A 407 -25.41 12.62 12.98
C ILE A 407 -25.79 13.56 11.84
N ASP A 408 -27.08 13.79 11.65
CA ASP A 408 -27.61 14.70 10.63
C ASP A 408 -27.04 16.11 10.80
N GLY A 409 -26.59 16.71 9.70
CA GLY A 409 -25.82 17.97 9.67
C GLY A 409 -24.47 17.97 10.41
N GLY A 410 -24.05 16.86 11.02
CA GLY A 410 -22.82 16.76 11.79
C GLY A 410 -21.56 16.94 10.92
N ARG A 411 -21.44 16.12 9.87
CA ARG A 411 -20.39 16.22 8.84
C ARG A 411 -20.89 16.95 7.59
N ASP A 412 -20.00 17.40 6.72
CA ASP A 412 -20.39 18.17 5.53
C ASP A 412 -21.08 17.31 4.47
N TYR A 413 -20.69 16.04 4.32
CA TYR A 413 -21.40 15.13 3.41
C TYR A 413 -22.87 14.88 3.83
N THR A 414 -23.20 14.93 5.13
CA THR A 414 -24.61 14.81 5.58
C THR A 414 -25.41 16.09 5.32
N ARG A 415 -24.75 17.19 4.95
CA ARG A 415 -25.36 18.42 4.42
C ARG A 415 -25.44 18.49 2.90
N GLN A 416 -24.83 17.53 2.19
CA GLN A 416 -24.79 17.44 0.73
C GLN A 416 -24.07 18.59 0.01
N GLU A 417 -23.37 19.46 0.75
CA GLU A 417 -22.66 20.63 0.20
C GLU A 417 -21.29 20.79 0.87
N ASP A 418 -20.28 21.17 0.08
CA ASP A 418 -19.00 21.68 0.61
C ASP A 418 -19.18 23.16 0.97
N ALA A 419 -19.09 23.49 2.26
CA ALA A 419 -19.28 24.85 2.76
C ALA A 419 -18.23 25.84 2.21
N ASN A 420 -17.02 25.37 1.93
CA ASN A 420 -15.94 26.20 1.41
C ASN A 420 -16.16 26.52 -0.07
N GLU A 421 -16.45 25.51 -0.90
CA GLU A 421 -16.71 25.72 -2.32
C GLU A 421 -17.98 26.59 -2.54
N THR A 422 -19.02 26.37 -1.72
CA THR A 422 -20.23 27.21 -1.74
C THR A 422 -19.94 28.67 -1.40
N GLU A 423 -19.04 28.97 -0.47
CA GLU A 423 -18.69 30.36 -0.13
C GLU A 423 -17.77 31.00 -1.18
N GLN A 424 -16.81 30.25 -1.73
CA GLN A 424 -15.99 30.70 -2.87
C GLN A 424 -16.86 31.13 -4.07
N ARG A 425 -17.88 30.33 -4.40
CA ARG A 425 -18.86 30.66 -5.46
C ARG A 425 -19.65 31.93 -5.13
N LYS A 426 -20.10 32.11 -3.87
CA LYS A 426 -20.77 33.36 -3.45
C LYS A 426 -19.87 34.58 -3.60
N ILE A 427 -18.57 34.48 -3.28
CA ILE A 427 -17.60 35.57 -3.48
C ILE A 427 -17.50 35.93 -4.96
N ILE A 428 -17.42 34.94 -5.85
CA ILE A 428 -17.39 35.15 -7.29
C ILE A 428 -18.69 35.82 -7.78
N ASP A 429 -19.86 35.32 -7.36
CA ASP A 429 -21.16 35.89 -7.72
C ASP A 429 -21.37 37.30 -7.11
N ASP A 430 -20.72 37.63 -6.00
CA ASP A 430 -20.71 38.95 -5.36
C ASP A 430 -19.81 39.96 -6.11
N ILE A 431 -18.68 39.50 -6.66
CA ILE A 431 -17.83 40.26 -7.57
C ILE A 431 -18.56 40.53 -8.88
N LEU A 432 -19.14 39.51 -9.51
CA LEU A 432 -19.86 39.63 -10.79
C LEU A 432 -21.00 40.67 -10.69
N ARG A 433 -21.79 40.65 -9.61
CA ARG A 433 -22.87 41.63 -9.36
C ARG A 433 -22.41 43.08 -9.14
N ARG A 434 -21.09 43.34 -9.05
CA ARG A 434 -20.51 44.69 -8.91
C ARG A 434 -19.76 45.16 -10.15
N VAL A 435 -19.55 44.29 -11.13
CA VAL A 435 -18.98 44.66 -12.44
C VAL A 435 -20.14 45.05 -13.35
N ASP A 436 -19.90 46.04 -14.20
CA ASP A 436 -20.87 46.47 -15.21
C ASP A 436 -20.82 45.50 -16.40
N ASP A 437 -21.96 44.89 -16.75
CA ASP A 437 -22.09 43.93 -17.85
C ASP A 437 -21.70 44.55 -19.21
N ASP A 438 -21.84 45.87 -19.36
CA ASP A 438 -21.42 46.59 -20.58
C ASP A 438 -19.88 46.71 -20.71
N LEU A 439 -19.11 46.41 -19.66
CA LEU A 439 -17.64 46.51 -19.64
C LEU A 439 -16.93 45.16 -19.82
N VAL A 440 -17.50 44.05 -19.37
CA VAL A 440 -16.86 42.73 -19.39
C VAL A 440 -17.88 41.61 -19.59
N ASP A 441 -17.58 40.65 -20.47
CA ASP A 441 -18.35 39.42 -20.60
C ASP A 441 -18.37 38.64 -19.28
N ALA A 442 -19.54 38.55 -18.64
CA ALA A 442 -19.71 37.95 -17.32
C ALA A 442 -19.36 36.46 -17.28
N GLY A 443 -19.56 35.72 -18.38
CA GLY A 443 -19.20 34.31 -18.48
C GLY A 443 -17.68 34.11 -18.46
N ARG A 444 -16.97 34.84 -19.32
CA ARG A 444 -15.50 34.84 -19.38
C ARG A 444 -14.87 35.36 -18.08
N LEU A 445 -15.48 36.35 -17.43
CA LEU A 445 -15.04 36.83 -16.13
C LEU A 445 -15.23 35.76 -15.04
N ARG A 446 -16.35 35.05 -15.04
CA ARG A 446 -16.60 33.93 -14.12
C ARG A 446 -15.56 32.83 -14.29
N ASP A 447 -15.27 32.42 -15.53
CA ASP A 447 -14.26 31.40 -15.82
C ASP A 447 -12.86 31.84 -15.36
N ALA A 448 -12.51 33.12 -15.57
CA ALA A 448 -11.25 33.69 -15.08
C ALA A 448 -11.16 33.75 -13.54
N LEU A 449 -12.27 34.02 -12.85
CA LEU A 449 -12.33 34.02 -11.38
C LEU A 449 -12.29 32.60 -10.82
N MET A 450 -12.95 31.62 -11.45
CA MET A 450 -12.86 30.19 -11.11
C MET A 450 -11.44 29.63 -11.36
N ALA A 451 -10.70 30.17 -12.33
CA ALA A 451 -9.29 29.84 -12.57
C ALA A 451 -8.30 30.64 -11.69
N SER A 452 -8.80 31.48 -10.77
CA SER A 452 -7.97 32.35 -9.92
C SER A 452 -7.71 31.76 -8.53
N ARG A 453 -6.83 32.43 -7.77
CA ARG A 453 -6.52 32.09 -6.37
C ARG A 453 -7.71 32.19 -5.40
N ILE A 454 -8.89 32.65 -5.84
CA ILE A 454 -10.12 32.55 -5.02
C ILE A 454 -10.41 31.08 -4.67
N MET A 455 -10.14 30.15 -5.58
CA MET A 455 -10.32 28.72 -5.35
C MET A 455 -9.26 28.09 -4.42
N ASP A 456 -8.25 28.85 -3.99
CA ASP A 456 -7.22 28.41 -3.02
C ASP A 456 -7.60 28.72 -1.56
N ILE A 457 -8.67 29.48 -1.32
CA ILE A 457 -9.18 29.83 0.01
C ILE A 457 -9.74 28.57 0.68
N THR A 458 -9.41 28.28 1.93
CA THR A 458 -9.89 27.08 2.67
C THR A 458 -10.58 27.39 3.99
N GLU A 459 -10.70 28.67 4.34
CA GLU A 459 -11.13 29.17 5.65
C GLU A 459 -12.63 28.98 5.94
N TYR A 460 -13.45 28.68 4.93
CA TYR A 460 -14.91 28.60 5.06
C TYR A 460 -15.43 27.16 5.26
N GLY A 461 -14.58 26.15 5.09
CA GLY A 461 -14.93 24.76 5.37
C GLY A 461 -15.13 24.51 6.87
N ARG A 462 -15.96 23.53 7.23
CA ARG A 462 -16.28 23.25 8.65
C ARG A 462 -15.29 22.33 9.34
N MET A 463 -14.43 21.65 8.58
CA MET A 463 -13.43 20.76 9.12
C MET A 463 -12.39 21.51 9.97
N VAL A 464 -11.98 20.92 11.09
CA VAL A 464 -10.67 21.27 11.67
C VAL A 464 -9.61 20.45 10.94
N HIS A 465 -8.46 21.03 10.65
CA HIS A 465 -7.36 20.29 10.00
C HIS A 465 -6.70 19.30 10.98
N ALA A 466 -6.08 18.25 10.47
CA ALA A 466 -5.53 17.16 11.28
C ALA A 466 -4.50 17.64 12.31
N GLU A 467 -3.63 18.57 11.93
CA GLU A 467 -2.60 19.15 12.81
C GLU A 467 -3.23 20.02 13.91
N MET A 468 -4.26 20.80 13.55
CA MET A 468 -5.02 21.59 14.51
C MET A 468 -5.75 20.68 15.50
N GLU A 469 -6.38 19.61 15.04
CA GLU A 469 -7.07 18.67 15.92
C GLU A 469 -6.11 17.90 16.82
N ALA A 470 -4.92 17.50 16.35
CA ALA A 470 -3.90 16.92 17.21
C ALA A 470 -3.44 17.90 18.31
N LEU A 471 -3.24 19.19 17.95
CA LEU A 471 -2.92 20.24 18.93
C LEU A 471 -4.07 20.49 19.92
N MET A 472 -5.32 20.51 19.45
CA MET A 472 -6.51 20.65 20.31
C MET A 472 -6.73 19.43 21.20
N SER A 473 -6.44 18.23 20.70
CA SER A 473 -6.49 16.98 21.46
C SER A 473 -5.43 16.97 22.56
N CYS A 474 -4.22 17.47 22.31
CA CYS A 474 -3.26 17.76 23.38
C CYS A 474 -3.85 18.72 24.44
N ALA A 475 -4.40 19.86 24.02
CA ALA A 475 -4.96 20.87 24.94
C ALA A 475 -6.14 20.35 25.78
N ARG A 476 -7.10 19.64 25.16
CA ARG A 476 -8.28 19.04 25.83
C ARG A 476 -7.89 17.98 26.87
N ASN A 477 -6.79 17.26 26.65
CA ASN A 477 -6.29 16.23 27.56
C ASN A 477 -5.21 16.75 28.54
N HIS A 478 -5.00 18.07 28.64
CA HIS A 478 -3.99 18.71 29.49
C HIS A 478 -2.53 18.27 29.19
N ILE A 479 -2.25 17.84 27.96
CA ILE A 479 -0.94 17.43 27.48
C ILE A 479 -0.27 18.63 26.79
N SER A 480 0.93 19.01 27.23
CA SER A 480 1.70 20.05 26.53
C SER A 480 2.29 19.51 25.22
N ALA A 481 2.11 20.23 24.11
CA ALA A 481 2.76 19.94 22.83
C ALA A 481 4.16 20.58 22.66
N ARG A 482 4.59 21.45 23.59
CA ARG A 482 5.84 22.23 23.46
C ARG A 482 7.09 21.32 23.35
N GLY A 483 7.92 21.53 22.34
CA GLY A 483 9.12 20.72 22.06
C GLY A 483 8.84 19.32 21.49
N ALA A 484 7.57 18.97 21.20
CA ALA A 484 7.23 17.71 20.55
C ALA A 484 7.56 17.73 19.04
N THR A 485 7.50 16.56 18.40
CA THR A 485 7.44 16.41 16.94
C THR A 485 6.02 16.11 16.51
N LEU A 486 5.54 16.80 15.47
CA LEU A 486 4.32 16.47 14.76
C LEU A 486 4.66 15.64 13.51
N TYR A 487 3.92 14.57 13.24
CA TYR A 487 3.99 13.79 12.00
C TYR A 487 2.66 13.95 11.28
N CYS A 488 2.64 14.31 10.00
CA CYS A 488 1.42 14.51 9.21
C CYS A 488 1.49 13.75 7.89
N THR A 489 0.37 13.23 7.39
CA THR A 489 0.32 12.66 6.04
C THR A 489 0.64 13.70 4.96
N THR A 490 0.25 14.96 5.19
CA THR A 490 0.33 16.06 4.21
C THR A 490 1.00 17.29 4.83
N PHE A 491 1.71 18.07 4.01
CA PHE A 491 2.41 19.27 4.44
C PHE A 491 1.44 20.32 4.99
N PRO A 492 1.67 20.86 6.20
CA PRO A 492 0.72 21.79 6.81
C PRO A 492 0.49 23.06 6.00
N CYS A 493 -0.78 23.45 5.86
CA CYS A 493 -1.13 24.73 5.25
C CYS A 493 -0.66 25.90 6.13
N HIS A 494 -0.64 27.11 5.56
CA HIS A 494 -0.26 28.32 6.27
C HIS A 494 -1.13 28.59 7.53
N ASN A 495 -2.40 28.18 7.49
CA ASN A 495 -3.28 28.24 8.66
C ASN A 495 -2.92 27.23 9.75
N CYS A 496 -2.45 26.03 9.43
CA CYS A 496 -1.91 25.09 10.43
C CYS A 496 -0.56 25.57 10.98
N ALA A 497 0.31 26.09 10.11
CA ALA A 497 1.68 26.49 10.44
C ALA A 497 1.76 27.49 11.61
N LYS A 498 0.93 28.54 11.60
CA LYS A 498 0.87 29.52 12.71
C LYS A 498 0.52 28.88 14.06
N HIS A 499 -0.32 27.85 14.08
CA HIS A 499 -0.69 27.11 15.31
C HIS A 499 0.41 26.15 15.75
N ILE A 500 1.11 25.50 14.81
CA ILE A 500 2.28 24.64 15.07
C ILE A 500 3.40 25.46 15.75
N VAL A 501 3.70 26.64 15.20
CA VAL A 501 4.68 27.60 15.78
C VAL A 501 4.21 28.07 17.16
N ALA A 502 2.96 28.56 17.29
CA ALA A 502 2.42 29.07 18.55
C ALA A 502 2.33 28.01 19.67
N ALA A 503 2.12 26.73 19.33
CA ALA A 503 2.15 25.61 20.27
C ALA A 503 3.59 25.24 20.71
N GLY A 504 4.61 25.78 20.04
CA GLY A 504 6.01 25.49 20.30
C GLY A 504 6.42 24.08 19.89
N ILE A 505 5.82 23.50 18.85
CA ILE A 505 6.31 22.26 18.21
C ILE A 505 7.74 22.51 17.74
N LYS A 506 8.69 21.58 17.98
CA LYS A 506 10.09 21.75 17.50
C LYS A 506 10.28 21.24 16.08
N ARG A 507 9.45 20.28 15.63
CA ARG A 507 9.64 19.61 14.34
C ARG A 507 8.33 19.09 13.75
N VAL A 508 8.23 19.12 12.44
CA VAL A 508 7.16 18.56 11.61
C VAL A 508 7.77 17.60 10.61
N VAL A 509 7.20 16.40 10.48
CA VAL A 509 7.57 15.39 9.48
C VAL A 509 6.37 15.13 8.57
N TYR A 510 6.51 15.21 7.25
CA TYR A 510 5.39 15.09 6.29
C TYR A 510 5.69 14.14 5.11
N ILE A 511 4.66 13.49 4.53
CA ILE A 511 4.82 12.71 3.28
C ILE A 511 4.45 13.54 2.06
N GLU A 512 3.19 13.94 1.94
CA GLU A 512 2.67 14.71 0.81
C GLU A 512 3.05 16.19 0.94
N PRO A 513 3.29 16.92 -0.15
CA PRO A 513 3.56 18.33 -0.12
C PRO A 513 2.23 19.07 -0.19
N TYR A 514 2.31 20.38 -0.05
CA TYR A 514 1.18 21.25 -0.34
C TYR A 514 1.74 22.49 -1.00
N PRO A 515 1.96 22.48 -2.34
CA PRO A 515 2.63 23.57 -3.05
C PRO A 515 1.93 24.93 -2.89
N LYS A 516 0.62 24.92 -2.60
CA LYS A 516 -0.18 26.11 -2.26
C LYS A 516 0.10 26.67 -0.86
N SER A 517 0.86 25.96 -0.02
CA SER A 517 1.15 26.40 1.35
C SER A 517 2.07 27.61 1.38
N LYS A 518 1.59 28.67 2.02
CA LYS A 518 2.39 29.87 2.33
C LYS A 518 3.07 29.80 3.70
N ALA A 519 3.12 28.62 4.33
CA ALA A 519 3.69 28.43 5.68
C ALA A 519 5.10 29.02 5.82
N VAL A 520 5.99 28.73 4.87
CA VAL A 520 7.40 29.14 4.90
C VAL A 520 7.57 30.59 4.44
N GLU A 521 6.74 31.06 3.51
CA GLU A 521 6.72 32.46 3.07
C GLU A 521 6.31 33.40 4.22
N PHE A 522 5.24 33.04 4.94
CA PHE A 522 4.65 33.86 6.01
C PHE A 522 5.34 33.71 7.37
N HIS A 523 6.11 32.63 7.58
CA HIS A 523 6.82 32.35 8.84
C HIS A 523 8.30 32.02 8.60
N SER A 524 8.95 32.69 7.65
CA SER A 524 10.37 32.51 7.32
C SER A 524 11.33 32.84 8.47
N ASP A 525 10.85 33.59 9.47
CA ASP A 525 11.51 33.86 10.75
C ASP A 525 11.47 32.66 11.73
N SER A 526 10.46 31.78 11.59
CA SER A 526 10.09 30.77 12.58
C SER A 526 10.09 29.33 12.03
N ILE A 527 10.17 29.13 10.71
CA ILE A 527 10.10 27.82 10.03
C ILE A 527 11.30 27.62 9.10
N SER A 528 11.96 26.45 9.20
CA SER A 528 13.00 26.02 8.27
C SER A 528 12.55 24.77 7.49
N LEU A 529 12.75 24.75 6.17
CA LEU A 529 12.51 23.55 5.34
C LEU A 529 13.73 22.62 5.27
N GLY A 530 13.44 21.34 5.06
CA GLY A 530 14.44 20.31 4.76
C GLY A 530 15.10 19.73 6.02
N PHE A 531 16.27 19.13 5.84
CA PHE A 531 16.92 18.32 6.88
C PHE A 531 18.03 19.04 7.66
N SER A 532 18.28 20.32 7.34
CA SER A 532 19.27 21.18 7.99
C SER A 532 18.61 22.50 8.38
N GLY A 533 18.30 22.68 9.66
CA GLY A 533 17.68 23.90 10.18
C GLY A 533 18.35 24.43 11.46
N SER A 534 17.95 25.64 11.88
CA SER A 534 18.43 26.27 13.13
C SER A 534 17.63 25.81 14.35
N GLU A 535 18.29 25.61 15.49
CA GLU A 535 17.62 25.24 16.75
C GLU A 535 16.51 26.22 17.20
N ASP A 536 16.57 27.46 16.70
CA ASP A 536 15.60 28.53 16.96
C ASP A 536 14.33 28.45 16.10
N THR A 537 14.24 27.51 15.16
CA THR A 537 13.14 27.39 14.19
C THR A 537 12.40 26.05 14.28
N VAL A 538 11.14 26.03 13.85
CA VAL A 538 10.40 24.77 13.66
C VAL A 538 10.85 24.12 12.37
N HIS A 539 11.44 22.93 12.46
CA HIS A 539 11.92 22.20 11.29
C HIS A 539 10.79 21.45 10.58
N PHE A 540 10.59 21.71 9.29
CA PHE A 540 9.66 20.96 8.45
C PHE A 540 10.47 20.07 7.51
N GLU A 541 10.54 18.77 7.81
CA GLU A 541 11.31 17.78 7.05
C GLU A 541 10.39 16.76 6.33
N PRO A 542 10.72 16.35 5.09
CA PRO A 542 10.00 15.26 4.44
C PRO A 542 10.35 13.91 5.07
N PHE A 543 9.40 12.99 5.03
CA PHE A 543 9.51 11.66 5.59
C PHE A 543 10.53 10.78 4.84
N VAL A 544 11.26 9.95 5.59
CA VAL A 544 12.25 8.99 5.09
C VAL A 544 12.06 7.67 5.84
N GLY A 545 11.92 6.55 5.11
CA GLY A 545 11.63 5.23 5.66
C GLY A 545 10.58 4.46 4.85
N VAL A 546 10.08 3.37 5.42
CA VAL A 546 8.93 2.60 4.91
C VAL A 546 7.65 3.44 4.96
N GLY A 547 7.00 3.61 3.81
CA GLY A 547 5.73 4.34 3.69
C GLY A 547 4.56 3.60 4.33
N PRO A 548 3.52 4.32 4.78
CA PRO A 548 2.42 3.74 5.57
C PRO A 548 1.63 2.67 4.79
N ARG A 549 1.53 2.81 3.46
CA ARG A 549 0.85 1.86 2.55
C ARG A 549 1.31 0.41 2.73
N ARG A 550 2.59 0.16 2.98
CA ARG A 550 3.18 -1.18 3.11
C ARG A 550 3.55 -1.56 4.55
N PHE A 551 3.26 -0.69 5.51
CA PHE A 551 3.66 -0.89 6.90
C PHE A 551 3.14 -2.21 7.48
N PHE A 552 1.86 -2.53 7.21
CA PHE A 552 1.25 -3.76 7.71
C PHE A 552 1.84 -5.01 7.02
N ASP A 553 1.93 -5.03 5.68
CA ASP A 553 2.47 -6.17 4.93
C ASP A 553 3.89 -6.55 5.37
N LEU A 554 4.73 -5.52 5.57
CA LEU A 554 6.16 -5.70 5.80
C LEU A 554 6.50 -6.00 7.25
N PHE A 555 5.81 -5.38 8.22
CA PHE A 555 6.10 -5.56 9.65
C PHE A 555 5.16 -6.54 10.38
N SER A 556 4.04 -6.94 9.77
CA SER A 556 3.15 -7.97 10.35
C SER A 556 3.76 -9.36 10.23
N MET A 557 3.82 -10.06 11.38
CA MET A 557 4.33 -11.42 11.46
C MET A 557 3.38 -12.48 10.87
N ARG A 558 2.09 -12.16 10.66
CA ARG A 558 1.04 -13.13 10.28
C ARG A 558 -0.13 -12.60 9.45
N LEU A 559 -0.43 -11.29 9.48
CA LEU A 559 -1.72 -10.75 8.99
C LEU A 559 -1.62 -10.02 7.64
N GLY A 560 -0.42 -9.73 7.13
CA GLY A 560 -0.26 -9.16 5.79
C GLY A 560 -0.29 -10.24 4.69
N SER A 561 -0.27 -9.84 3.41
CA SER A 561 -0.21 -10.78 2.27
C SER A 561 1.00 -11.73 2.29
N GLY A 562 2.05 -11.37 3.03
CA GLY A 562 3.26 -12.17 3.18
C GLY A 562 3.14 -13.35 4.15
N TYR A 563 3.96 -14.38 3.94
CA TYR A 563 3.96 -15.62 4.74
C TYR A 563 4.18 -15.41 6.26
N PRO A 564 3.75 -16.32 7.15
CA PRO A 564 4.04 -16.20 8.57
C PRO A 564 5.54 -16.23 8.89
N LEU A 565 6.08 -15.15 9.47
CA LEU A 565 7.48 -15.08 9.87
C LEU A 565 7.74 -15.85 11.17
N LYS A 566 8.84 -16.60 11.23
CA LYS A 566 9.34 -17.25 12.45
C LYS A 566 10.58 -16.50 12.96
N ARG A 567 10.61 -16.19 14.25
CA ARG A 567 11.76 -15.59 14.97
C ARG A 567 12.55 -16.58 15.80
N LYS A 568 11.97 -17.75 16.08
CA LYS A 568 12.55 -18.77 16.93
C LYS A 568 12.22 -20.17 16.41
N ASP A 569 13.09 -21.11 16.70
CA ASP A 569 12.86 -22.53 16.51
C ASP A 569 11.93 -23.11 17.60
N GLU A 570 11.69 -24.41 17.55
CA GLU A 570 10.86 -25.14 18.52
C GLU A 570 11.48 -25.22 19.92
N THR A 571 12.81 -25.08 20.02
CA THR A 571 13.56 -25.09 21.29
C THR A 571 13.57 -23.70 21.96
N GLY A 572 13.21 -22.65 21.22
CA GLY A 572 13.14 -21.27 21.69
C GLY A 572 14.33 -20.39 21.30
N HIS A 573 15.33 -20.92 20.61
CA HIS A 573 16.48 -20.15 20.15
C HIS A 573 16.14 -19.33 18.90
N THR A 574 16.85 -18.21 18.71
CA THR A 574 16.69 -17.35 17.53
C THR A 574 17.13 -18.05 16.25
N ILE A 575 16.32 -17.96 15.20
CA ILE A 575 16.67 -18.48 13.87
C ILE A 575 17.76 -17.61 13.24
N GLU A 576 18.83 -18.21 12.71
CA GLU A 576 19.82 -17.51 11.89
C GLU A 576 19.16 -17.08 10.57
N TRP A 577 19.25 -15.80 10.20
CA TRP A 577 18.74 -15.28 8.93
C TRP A 577 19.89 -14.80 8.05
N LYS A 578 19.91 -15.26 6.80
CA LYS A 578 20.92 -14.97 5.79
C LYS A 578 20.25 -14.33 4.56
N PRO A 579 20.71 -13.17 4.07
CA PRO A 579 20.16 -12.53 2.87
C PRO A 579 20.23 -13.40 1.60
N GLU A 580 21.18 -14.33 1.54
CA GLU A 580 21.46 -15.18 0.39
C GLU A 580 20.37 -16.27 0.23
N ASP A 581 20.06 -16.95 1.34
CA ASP A 581 19.01 -17.97 1.45
C ASP A 581 17.59 -17.38 1.58
N SER A 582 17.49 -16.04 1.58
CA SER A 582 16.22 -15.35 1.79
C SER A 582 15.29 -15.43 0.57
N ARG A 583 14.03 -15.03 0.80
CA ARG A 583 12.96 -14.96 -0.20
C ARG A 583 12.13 -13.71 0.08
N LEU A 584 11.43 -13.20 -0.93
CA LEU A 584 10.60 -12.02 -0.74
C LEU A 584 9.49 -12.27 0.31
N ARG A 585 9.27 -11.25 1.16
CA ARG A 585 8.27 -11.15 2.23
C ARG A 585 6.88 -11.40 1.66
N ILE A 586 6.57 -10.72 0.56
CA ILE A 586 5.37 -10.82 -0.26
C ILE A 586 5.82 -11.34 -1.62
N GLN A 587 5.21 -12.43 -2.09
CA GLN A 587 5.64 -13.16 -3.27
C GLN A 587 4.61 -12.99 -4.38
N MET A 588 5.03 -12.39 -5.49
CA MET A 588 4.21 -12.29 -6.69
C MET A 588 4.22 -13.65 -7.40
N LEU A 589 3.04 -14.28 -7.49
CA LEU A 589 2.85 -15.61 -8.10
C LEU A 589 2.76 -15.49 -9.63
N PRO A 590 3.37 -16.38 -10.43
CA PRO A 590 3.37 -16.31 -11.89
C PRO A 590 1.99 -16.12 -12.53
N CYS A 591 0.98 -16.82 -12.01
CA CYS A 591 -0.40 -16.74 -12.46
C CYS A 591 -1.11 -15.40 -12.15
N SER A 592 -0.56 -14.53 -11.30
CA SER A 592 -1.19 -13.24 -10.95
C SER A 592 -0.79 -12.07 -11.84
N TYR A 593 0.41 -12.11 -12.46
CA TYR A 593 0.95 -10.97 -13.22
C TYR A 593 1.26 -11.27 -14.67
N ILE A 594 1.60 -12.52 -15.04
CA ILE A 594 2.08 -12.79 -16.41
C ILE A 594 0.98 -12.55 -17.45
N GLU A 595 -0.25 -12.95 -17.17
CA GLU A 595 -1.39 -12.66 -18.07
C GLU A 595 -1.67 -11.15 -18.18
N LEU A 596 -1.58 -10.43 -17.05
CA LEU A 596 -1.77 -8.97 -17.02
C LEU A 596 -0.66 -8.23 -17.78
N GLU A 597 0.57 -8.73 -17.72
CA GLU A 597 1.72 -8.24 -18.47
C GLU A 597 1.54 -8.47 -19.98
N LEU A 598 1.05 -9.65 -20.40
CA LEU A 598 0.70 -9.92 -21.80
C LEU A 598 -0.43 -9.02 -22.32
N VAL A 599 -1.46 -8.79 -21.51
CA VAL A 599 -2.57 -7.87 -21.85
C VAL A 599 -2.03 -6.44 -22.00
N ALA A 600 -1.22 -5.97 -21.05
CA ALA A 600 -0.58 -4.65 -21.11
C ALA A 600 0.33 -4.50 -22.34
N SER A 601 1.14 -5.53 -22.63
CA SER A 601 1.97 -5.60 -23.84
C SER A 601 1.13 -5.55 -25.11
N SER A 602 0.00 -6.25 -25.15
CA SER A 602 -0.92 -6.24 -26.30
C SER A 602 -1.52 -4.85 -26.52
N MET A 603 -1.99 -4.18 -25.46
CA MET A 603 -2.51 -2.81 -25.52
C MET A 603 -1.47 -1.81 -26.03
N PHE A 604 -0.23 -1.87 -25.53
CA PHE A 604 0.85 -0.98 -25.97
C PHE A 604 1.23 -1.22 -27.44
N ASN A 605 1.34 -2.49 -27.85
CA ASN A 605 1.66 -2.84 -29.23
C ASN A 605 0.52 -2.52 -30.19
N GLU A 606 -0.75 -2.51 -29.76
CA GLU A 606 -1.86 -2.02 -30.55
C GLU A 606 -1.75 -0.50 -30.77
N PHE A 607 -1.56 0.29 -29.71
CA PHE A 607 -1.31 1.73 -29.80
C PHE A 607 -0.16 2.05 -30.77
N ARG A 608 0.97 1.34 -30.66
CA ARG A 608 2.11 1.51 -31.58
C ARG A 608 1.72 1.22 -33.03
N LYS A 609 1.01 0.12 -33.31
CA LYS A 609 0.54 -0.25 -34.66
C LYS A 609 -0.50 0.73 -35.23
N GLN A 610 -1.31 1.36 -34.37
CA GLN A 610 -2.25 2.40 -34.80
C GLN A 610 -1.48 3.65 -35.25
N LYS A 611 -0.41 4.02 -34.53
CA LYS A 611 0.47 5.13 -34.90
C LYS A 611 1.35 4.86 -36.14
N GLU A 612 1.86 3.64 -36.31
CA GLU A 612 2.58 3.22 -37.54
C GLU A 612 1.73 3.31 -38.82
N LYS A 613 0.40 3.47 -38.70
CA LYS A 613 -0.56 3.56 -39.82
C LYS A 613 -1.15 4.96 -40.04
N ALA A 614 -0.87 5.91 -39.16
CA ALA A 614 -1.41 7.27 -39.17
C ALA A 614 -0.39 8.28 -39.70
#